data_AF-A0AAP0SD10-F1
#
_entry.id   AF-A0AAP0SD10-F1
#
_cell.length_a   1.000
_cell.length_b   1.000
_cell.length_c   1.000
_cell.angle_alpha   90.00
_cell.angle_beta   90.00
_cell.angle_gamma   90.00
#
_symmetry.space_group_name_H-M   'P 1'
#
loop_
_entity.id
_entity.type
_entity.pdbx_description
1 polymer ?
#
loop_
_entity_poly.entity_id
_entity_poly.type
_entity_poly.pdbx_seq_one_letter_code
_entity_poly.pdbx_strand_id
1 'polypeptide(L)'
;MWNVGKEVKIVDVGDCMIHVKFLTEFQIEKVIDGGPWMFDNHLLVLKRWERGMHVKNVEFHSTNFWIQVWGLPFDCRGRQVGEDIGRRIGEFIDVDLREELEEHGQFLRIWAAIPITKPLRRGGRILLHNSEKVWVDFRYERLPIFCYYCGHMGHDEKSCIQKYNDEKRGLHLSN
;
A
#
# COMPACT_ATOMS: atom_id res chain seq x y z
N MET A 1 13.71 -9.76 -5.75
CA MET A 1 13.13 -10.52 -6.87
C MET A 1 12.52 -11.81 -6.31
N TRP A 2 11.34 -12.26 -6.78
CA TRP A 2 10.53 -13.30 -6.11
C TRP A 2 11.33 -14.59 -5.84
N ASN A 3 11.52 -14.94 -4.56
CA ASN A 3 12.22 -16.15 -4.15
C ASN A 3 11.23 -17.34 -4.11
N VAL A 4 10.89 -17.81 -5.30
CA VAL A 4 10.06 -18.98 -5.56
C VAL A 4 10.98 -20.08 -6.06
N GLY A 5 11.28 -21.07 -5.21
CA GLY A 5 12.31 -22.10 -5.47
C GLY A 5 12.01 -23.11 -6.59
N LYS A 6 11.06 -22.83 -7.50
CA LYS A 6 10.74 -23.67 -8.68
C LYS A 6 10.48 -22.77 -9.90
N GLU A 7 10.52 -23.35 -11.10
CA GLU A 7 10.29 -22.63 -12.37
C GLU A 7 9.01 -21.78 -12.35
N VAL A 8 9.17 -20.52 -12.74
CA VAL A 8 8.09 -19.56 -12.99
C VAL A 8 8.06 -19.30 -14.49
N LYS A 9 6.88 -19.39 -15.12
CA LYS A 9 6.72 -19.03 -16.53
C LYS A 9 6.21 -17.60 -16.64
N ILE A 10 6.94 -16.74 -17.34
CA ILE A 10 6.57 -15.35 -17.59
C ILE A 10 6.26 -15.22 -19.07
N VAL A 11 5.10 -14.63 -19.38
CA VAL A 11 4.65 -14.37 -20.74
C VAL A 11 4.34 -12.89 -20.85
N ASP A 12 4.98 -12.20 -21.80
CA ASP A 12 4.58 -10.83 -22.17
C ASP A 12 3.22 -10.87 -22.87
N VAL A 13 2.30 -10.04 -22.40
CA VAL A 13 0.93 -9.97 -22.95
C VAL A 13 0.60 -8.59 -23.53
N GLY A 14 1.58 -7.69 -23.66
CA GLY A 14 1.42 -6.34 -24.17
C GLY A 14 0.95 -5.33 -23.12
N ASP A 15 0.83 -4.05 -23.50
CA ASP A 15 0.35 -2.95 -22.66
C ASP A 15 1.06 -2.84 -21.29
N CYS A 16 2.38 -3.06 -21.29
CA CYS A 16 3.22 -3.09 -20.08
C CYS A 16 2.79 -4.14 -19.03
N MET A 17 2.08 -5.20 -19.47
CA MET A 17 1.61 -6.28 -18.62
C MET A 17 2.34 -7.59 -18.92
N ILE A 18 2.57 -8.35 -17.85
CA ILE A 18 3.12 -9.70 -17.91
C ILE A 18 2.18 -10.68 -17.23
N HIS A 19 1.97 -11.84 -17.82
CA HIS A 19 1.28 -12.97 -17.19
C HIS A 19 2.33 -13.91 -16.60
N VAL A 20 2.29 -14.02 -15.27
CA VAL A 20 3.17 -14.91 -14.51
C VAL A 20 2.39 -16.15 -14.08
N LYS A 21 2.86 -17.33 -14.49
CA LYS A 21 2.27 -18.61 -14.12
C LYS A 21 3.15 -19.32 -13.10
N PHE A 22 2.52 -19.69 -11.99
CA PHE A 22 3.12 -20.45 -10.91
C PHE A 22 2.62 -21.90 -10.95
N LEU A 23 3.38 -22.82 -10.35
CA LEU A 23 3.05 -24.24 -10.32
C LEU A 23 2.03 -24.58 -9.23
N THR A 24 2.03 -23.83 -8.13
CA THR A 24 1.14 -24.07 -6.99
C THR A 24 0.49 -22.79 -6.50
N GLU A 25 -0.67 -22.94 -5.88
CA GLU A 25 -1.40 -21.83 -5.25
C GLU A 25 -0.58 -21.15 -4.16
N PHE A 26 0.13 -21.93 -3.35
CA PHE A 26 1.03 -21.42 -2.32
C PHE A 26 2.10 -20.45 -2.85
N GLN A 27 2.60 -20.66 -4.09
CA GLN A 27 3.54 -19.72 -4.69
C GLN A 27 2.88 -18.38 -5.06
N ILE A 28 1.62 -18.43 -5.52
CA ILE A 28 0.82 -17.24 -5.82
C ILE A 28 0.60 -16.44 -4.53
N GLU A 29 0.11 -17.10 -3.48
CA GLU A 29 -0.12 -16.48 -2.16
C GLU A 29 1.16 -15.83 -1.62
N LYS A 30 2.28 -16.58 -1.59
CA LYS A 30 3.58 -16.06 -1.15
C LYS A 30 4.02 -14.81 -1.92
N VAL A 31 3.75 -14.76 -3.22
CA VAL A 31 4.10 -13.61 -4.06
C VAL A 31 3.14 -12.45 -3.78
N ILE A 32 1.83 -12.69 -3.73
CA ILE A 32 0.83 -11.64 -3.45
C ILE A 32 1.08 -11.02 -2.05
N ASP A 33 1.29 -11.85 -1.04
CA ASP A 33 1.50 -11.43 0.36
C ASP A 33 2.90 -10.85 0.61
N GLY A 34 3.87 -11.20 -0.24
CA GLY A 34 5.23 -10.67 -0.18
C GLY A 34 5.40 -9.27 -0.78
N GLY A 35 4.32 -8.65 -1.27
CA GLY A 35 4.31 -7.28 -1.81
C GLY A 35 4.70 -6.20 -0.77
N PRO A 36 4.76 -4.92 -1.18
CA PRO A 36 4.63 -4.40 -2.55
C PRO A 36 5.89 -4.71 -3.38
N TRP A 37 5.74 -5.11 -4.63
CA TRP A 37 6.91 -5.41 -5.49
C TRP A 37 7.34 -4.21 -6.31
N MET A 38 8.64 -4.13 -6.57
CA MET A 38 9.21 -3.04 -7.36
C MET A 38 10.19 -3.59 -8.39
N PHE A 39 10.23 -2.91 -9.53
CA PHE A 39 11.25 -3.07 -10.56
C PHE A 39 11.72 -1.68 -10.98
N ASP A 40 13.02 -1.43 -10.88
CA ASP A 40 13.62 -0.12 -11.18
C ASP A 40 12.89 1.06 -10.48
N ASN A 41 12.60 0.93 -9.18
CA ASN A 41 11.83 1.88 -8.36
C ASN A 41 10.38 2.16 -8.81
N HIS A 42 9.88 1.43 -9.80
CA HIS A 42 8.49 1.46 -10.22
C HIS A 42 7.70 0.32 -9.56
N LEU A 43 6.49 0.63 -9.12
CA LEU A 43 5.60 -0.33 -8.48
C LEU A 43 5.12 -1.38 -9.48
N LEU A 44 5.33 -2.66 -9.15
CA LEU A 44 4.73 -3.80 -9.85
C LEU A 44 3.39 -4.13 -9.19
N VAL A 45 2.30 -3.74 -9.83
CA VAL A 45 0.95 -4.06 -9.35
C VAL A 45 0.57 -5.47 -9.79
N LEU A 46 0.21 -6.31 -8.83
CA LEU A 46 -0.17 -7.69 -9.07
C LEU A 46 -1.67 -7.86 -8.94
N LYS A 47 -2.25 -8.66 -9.84
CA LYS A 47 -3.65 -9.08 -9.77
C LYS A 47 -3.73 -10.57 -10.05
N ARG A 48 -4.49 -11.28 -9.22
CA ARG A 48 -4.77 -12.70 -9.45
C ARG A 48 -5.63 -12.83 -10.70
N TRP A 49 -5.27 -13.77 -11.56
CA TRP A 49 -6.02 -14.02 -12.78
C TRP A 49 -7.33 -14.74 -12.49
N GLU A 50 -8.43 -14.24 -13.04
CA GLU A 50 -9.77 -14.82 -12.92
C GLU A 50 -10.31 -15.25 -14.29
N ARG A 51 -11.22 -16.22 -14.30
CA ARG A 51 -11.85 -16.68 -15.55
C ARG A 51 -12.59 -15.52 -16.21
N GLY A 52 -12.34 -15.31 -17.50
CA GLY A 52 -12.95 -14.22 -18.29
C GLY A 52 -12.10 -12.94 -18.37
N MET A 53 -11.03 -12.84 -17.60
CA MET A 53 -10.04 -11.75 -17.78
C MET A 53 -9.33 -11.88 -19.13
N HIS A 54 -8.97 -10.72 -19.69
CA HIS A 54 -8.15 -10.57 -20.88
C HIS A 54 -7.42 -9.22 -20.79
N VAL A 55 -6.33 -9.08 -21.55
CA VAL A 55 -5.43 -7.90 -21.46
C VAL A 55 -6.19 -6.57 -21.58
N LYS A 56 -7.26 -6.52 -22.36
CA LYS A 56 -8.05 -5.28 -22.58
C LYS A 56 -9.02 -4.92 -21.44
N ASN A 57 -9.33 -5.84 -20.52
CA ASN A 57 -10.29 -5.59 -19.43
C ASN A 57 -9.68 -5.69 -18.03
N VAL A 58 -8.40 -6.04 -17.93
CA VAL A 58 -7.73 -6.13 -16.65
C VAL A 58 -7.45 -4.72 -16.15
N GLU A 59 -8.04 -4.39 -15.00
CA GLU A 59 -7.82 -3.13 -14.33
C GLU A 59 -7.07 -3.35 -13.01
N PHE A 60 -6.08 -2.49 -12.76
CA PHE A 60 -5.30 -2.43 -11.54
C PHE A 60 -5.71 -1.20 -10.73
N HIS A 61 -6.33 -1.40 -9.57
CA HIS A 61 -6.86 -0.30 -8.75
C HIS A 61 -6.13 -0.10 -7.44
N SER A 62 -5.52 -1.15 -6.90
CA SER A 62 -4.90 -1.16 -5.58
C SER A 62 -3.66 -2.03 -5.56
N THR A 63 -2.83 -1.82 -4.55
CA THR A 63 -1.70 -2.69 -4.24
C THR A 63 -1.59 -2.85 -2.72
N ASN A 64 -1.04 -3.98 -2.27
CA ASN A 64 -0.97 -4.30 -0.85
C ASN A 64 0.28 -3.66 -0.22
N PHE A 65 0.08 -3.01 0.93
CA PHE A 65 1.15 -2.45 1.74
C PHE A 65 1.05 -2.89 3.19
N TRP A 66 2.22 -3.09 3.80
CA TRP A 66 2.37 -3.08 5.24
C TRP A 66 2.44 -1.63 5.67
N ILE A 67 1.60 -1.25 6.62
CA ILE A 67 1.46 0.12 7.09
C ILE A 67 1.64 0.10 8.60
N GLN A 68 2.59 0.87 9.08
CA GLN A 68 2.81 1.08 10.49
C GLN A 68 1.98 2.28 10.96
N VAL A 69 1.19 2.08 12.00
CA VAL A 69 0.35 3.09 12.63
C VAL A 69 0.98 3.50 13.93
N TRP A 70 1.58 4.69 13.93
CA TRP A 70 2.35 5.25 15.04
C TRP A 70 1.52 6.22 15.87
N GLY A 71 1.82 6.29 17.17
CA GLY A 71 1.13 7.20 18.11
C GLY A 71 -0.16 6.63 18.71
N LEU A 72 -0.49 5.36 18.42
CA LEU A 72 -1.57 4.66 19.12
C LEU A 72 -1.16 4.34 20.58
N PRO A 73 -2.02 4.65 21.57
CA PRO A 73 -1.87 4.13 22.92
C PRO A 73 -1.76 2.61 22.92
N PHE A 74 -1.00 2.06 23.86
CA PHE A 74 -0.73 0.62 23.94
C PHE A 74 -2.03 -0.21 23.98
N ASP A 75 -2.96 0.18 24.84
CA ASP A 75 -4.25 -0.50 25.04
C ASP A 75 -5.19 -0.43 23.83
N CYS A 76 -4.83 0.35 22.80
CA CYS A 76 -5.61 0.51 21.56
C CYS A 76 -4.99 -0.22 20.37
N ARG A 77 -3.96 -1.04 20.56
CA ARG A 77 -3.26 -1.78 19.48
C ARG A 77 -3.84 -3.16 19.26
N GLY A 78 -5.17 -3.24 19.14
CA GLY A 78 -5.88 -4.48 18.88
C GLY A 78 -6.32 -4.64 17.43
N ARG A 79 -6.77 -5.86 17.09
CA ARG A 79 -7.30 -6.20 15.76
C ARG A 79 -8.40 -5.25 15.28
N GLN A 80 -9.35 -4.96 16.17
CA GLN A 80 -10.50 -4.13 15.83
C GLN A 80 -10.09 -2.71 15.40
N VAL A 81 -9.14 -2.11 16.12
CA VAL A 81 -8.59 -0.79 15.76
C VAL A 81 -7.82 -0.86 14.45
N GLY A 82 -7.01 -1.90 14.24
CA GLY A 82 -6.29 -2.12 12.99
C GLY A 82 -7.21 -2.25 11.78
N GLU A 83 -8.30 -3.00 11.93
CA GLU A 83 -9.33 -3.19 10.91
C GLU A 83 -10.06 -1.88 10.58
N ASP A 84 -10.48 -1.13 11.60
CA ASP A 84 -11.15 0.16 11.43
C ASP A 84 -10.25 1.19 10.73
N ILE A 85 -8.96 1.22 11.09
CA ILE A 85 -7.97 2.08 10.44
C ILE A 85 -7.74 1.60 9.00
N GLY A 86 -7.52 0.31 8.79
CA GLY A 86 -7.29 -0.29 7.47
C GLY A 86 -8.39 0.04 6.48
N ARG A 87 -9.66 -0.13 6.88
CA ARG A 87 -10.85 0.20 6.07
C ARG A 87 -10.97 1.69 5.70
N ARG A 88 -10.36 2.58 6.50
CA ARG A 88 -10.35 4.02 6.20
C ARG A 88 -9.25 4.39 5.21
N ILE A 89 -8.14 3.66 5.19
CA ILE A 89 -7.00 3.90 4.30
C ILE A 89 -7.22 3.21 2.95
N GLY A 90 -7.77 2.00 2.96
CA GLY A 90 -8.04 1.18 1.79
C GLY A 90 -8.93 -0.01 2.13
N GLU A 91 -8.62 -1.17 1.55
CA GLU A 91 -9.25 -2.44 1.89
C GLU A 91 -8.38 -3.18 2.91
N PHE A 92 -8.91 -3.41 4.11
CA PHE A 92 -8.21 -4.13 5.16
C PHE A 92 -8.08 -5.62 4.81
N ILE A 93 -6.88 -6.18 4.98
CA ILE A 93 -6.59 -7.59 4.74
C ILE A 93 -6.27 -8.27 6.08
N ASP A 94 -5.27 -7.76 6.81
CA ASP A 94 -4.90 -8.34 8.10
C ASP A 94 -4.17 -7.36 9.01
N VAL A 95 -3.92 -7.78 10.25
CA VAL A 95 -3.15 -7.07 11.26
C VAL A 95 -2.08 -7.99 11.82
N ASP A 96 -0.90 -7.44 12.06
CA ASP A 96 0.23 -8.17 12.60
C ASP A 96 0.26 -8.05 14.12
N LEU A 97 -0.20 -9.10 14.80
CA LEU A 97 -0.35 -9.20 16.26
C LEU A 97 0.62 -10.22 16.88
N ARG A 98 1.82 -10.34 16.30
CA ARG A 98 2.86 -11.20 16.87
C ARG A 98 3.34 -10.63 18.21
N GLU A 99 3.57 -11.50 19.19
CA GLU A 99 3.93 -11.12 20.57
C GLU A 99 5.15 -10.18 20.61
N GLU A 100 6.14 -10.33 19.73
CA GLU A 100 7.31 -9.46 19.71
C GLU A 100 6.98 -8.01 19.29
N LEU A 101 5.95 -7.83 18.46
CA LEU A 101 5.41 -6.52 18.09
C LEU A 101 4.46 -5.98 19.17
N GLU A 102 3.82 -6.83 19.95
CA GLU A 102 2.96 -6.37 21.06
C GLU A 102 3.81 -5.94 22.26
N GLU A 103 4.81 -6.71 22.68
CA GLU A 103 5.64 -6.43 23.85
C GLU A 103 6.64 -5.28 23.64
N HIS A 104 7.10 -5.07 22.40
CA HIS A 104 8.12 -4.08 22.06
C HIS A 104 7.75 -3.12 20.93
N GLY A 105 6.64 -3.35 20.22
CA GLY A 105 6.26 -2.51 19.10
C GLY A 105 5.78 -1.14 19.56
N GLN A 106 6.25 -0.10 18.88
CA GLN A 106 5.82 1.28 19.10
C GLN A 106 4.64 1.67 18.18
N PHE A 107 4.15 0.71 17.39
CA PHE A 107 3.16 0.91 16.36
C PHE A 107 2.30 -0.35 16.18
N LEU A 108 1.08 -0.17 15.67
CA LEU A 108 0.27 -1.26 15.14
C LEU A 108 0.62 -1.44 13.66
N ARG A 109 0.79 -2.68 13.19
CA ARG A 109 1.16 -2.95 11.80
C ARG A 109 0.00 -3.62 11.07
N ILE A 110 -0.48 -3.02 9.99
CA ILE A 110 -1.65 -3.47 9.23
C ILE A 110 -1.25 -3.81 7.80
N TRP A 111 -1.90 -4.83 7.22
CA TRP A 111 -1.83 -5.20 5.82
C TRP A 111 -3.11 -4.74 5.13
N ALA A 112 -2.98 -3.88 4.13
CA ALA A 112 -4.13 -3.33 3.42
C ALA A 112 -3.84 -3.10 1.93
N ALA A 113 -4.87 -3.32 1.10
CA ALA A 113 -4.89 -2.96 -0.30
C ALA A 113 -5.20 -1.46 -0.45
N ILE A 114 -4.21 -0.68 -0.87
CA ILE A 114 -4.28 0.77 -0.99
C ILE A 114 -4.60 1.19 -2.42
N PRO A 115 -5.60 2.06 -2.65
CA PRO A 115 -5.89 2.58 -3.99
C PRO A 115 -4.69 3.32 -4.59
N ILE A 116 -4.24 2.92 -5.77
CA ILE A 116 -3.06 3.53 -6.43
C ILE A 116 -3.37 4.86 -7.12
N THR A 117 -4.66 5.15 -7.32
CA THR A 117 -5.17 6.36 -7.99
C THR A 117 -5.46 7.51 -7.03
N LYS A 118 -5.20 7.33 -5.73
CA LYS A 118 -5.45 8.34 -4.70
C LYS A 118 -4.14 8.75 -4.01
N PRO A 119 -4.06 9.98 -3.47
CA PRO A 119 -2.97 10.35 -2.57
C PRO A 119 -2.87 9.40 -1.38
N LEU A 120 -1.65 9.06 -0.98
CA LEU A 120 -1.40 8.32 0.25
C LEU A 120 -1.83 9.13 1.46
N ARG A 121 -2.59 8.49 2.37
CA ARG A 121 -2.90 9.11 3.67
C ARG A 121 -1.68 9.08 4.55
N ARG A 122 -1.27 10.23 5.09
CA ARG A 122 -0.10 10.34 5.99
C ARG A 122 -0.41 10.05 7.45
N GLY A 123 -1.69 10.10 7.81
CA GLY A 123 -2.16 9.92 9.17
C GLY A 123 -3.66 10.14 9.26
N GLY A 124 -4.16 10.15 10.48
CA GLY A 124 -5.57 10.43 10.75
C GLY A 124 -5.86 10.63 12.22
N ARG A 125 -7.03 11.18 12.52
CA ARG A 125 -7.53 11.28 13.90
C ARG A 125 -8.32 10.02 14.27
N ILE A 126 -7.94 9.40 15.38
CA ILE A 126 -8.60 8.23 15.95
C ILE A 126 -9.30 8.65 17.25
N LEU A 127 -10.55 8.22 17.43
CA LEU A 127 -11.30 8.42 18.66
C LEU A 127 -11.01 7.27 19.61
N LEU A 128 -10.51 7.58 20.80
CA LEU A 128 -10.22 6.62 21.87
C LEU A 128 -11.46 6.36 22.73
N HIS A 129 -11.40 5.31 23.57
CA HIS A 129 -12.50 4.94 24.49
C HIS A 129 -12.85 6.04 25.50
N ASN A 130 -11.86 6.84 25.91
CA ASN A 130 -12.05 8.01 26.78
C ASN A 130 -12.62 9.24 26.05
N SER A 131 -13.08 9.08 24.80
CA SER A 131 -13.58 10.15 23.91
C SER A 131 -12.52 11.18 23.46
N GLU A 132 -11.25 10.94 23.74
CA GLU A 132 -10.14 11.76 23.24
C GLU A 132 -9.85 11.44 21.77
N LYS A 133 -9.41 12.46 21.00
CA LYS A 133 -8.94 12.26 19.63
C LYS A 133 -7.43 12.38 19.57
N VAL A 134 -6.77 11.29 19.20
CA VAL A 134 -5.32 11.29 18.97
C VAL A 134 -5.03 11.32 17.48
N TRP A 135 -3.99 12.04 17.09
CA TRP A 135 -3.42 11.93 15.74
C TRP A 135 -2.50 10.72 15.70
N VAL A 136 -2.65 9.90 14.65
CA VAL A 136 -1.75 8.79 14.36
C VAL A 136 -1.10 8.98 13.01
N ASP A 137 0.16 8.60 12.90
CA ASP A 137 0.92 8.67 11.66
C ASP A 137 0.93 7.32 10.94
N PHE A 138 0.81 7.34 9.63
CA PHE A 138 0.89 6.17 8.77
C PHE A 138 2.24 6.16 8.05
N ARG A 139 3.01 5.09 8.25
CA ARG A 139 4.28 4.84 7.55
C ARG A 139 4.15 3.59 6.71
N TYR A 140 4.23 3.75 5.39
CA TYR A 140 4.14 2.65 4.44
C TYR A 140 5.50 1.98 4.29
N GLU A 141 5.54 0.67 4.47
CA GLU A 141 6.76 -0.10 4.29
C GLU A 141 7.02 -0.38 2.81
N ARG A 142 8.28 -0.30 2.39
CA ARG A 142 8.72 -0.51 0.99
C ARG A 142 7.94 0.36 0.00
N LEU A 143 7.62 1.59 0.39
CA LEU A 143 6.91 2.54 -0.45
C LEU A 143 7.77 2.91 -1.67
N PRO A 144 7.22 2.82 -2.91
CA PRO A 144 7.93 3.21 -4.12
C PRO A 144 8.05 4.75 -4.20
N ILE A 145 8.59 5.25 -5.32
CA ILE A 145 8.59 6.69 -5.59
C ILE A 145 7.18 7.27 -5.47
N PHE A 146 7.06 8.34 -4.70
CA PHE A 146 5.82 9.09 -4.54
C PHE A 146 6.12 10.58 -4.39
N CYS A 147 5.11 11.40 -4.69
CA CYS A 147 5.24 12.84 -4.70
C CYS A 147 4.88 13.40 -3.32
N TYR A 148 5.83 14.11 -2.70
CA TYR A 148 5.61 14.78 -1.40
C TYR A 148 4.69 16.00 -1.50
N TYR A 149 4.43 16.53 -2.70
CA TYR A 149 3.46 17.60 -2.91
C TYR A 149 2.03 17.06 -3.02
N CYS A 150 1.74 16.22 -4.02
CA CYS A 150 0.36 15.75 -4.28
C CYS A 150 0.01 14.42 -3.60
N GLY A 151 0.98 13.72 -3.00
CA GLY A 151 0.79 12.45 -2.29
C GLY A 151 0.60 11.22 -3.18
N HIS A 152 0.64 11.33 -4.51
CA HIS A 152 0.45 10.19 -5.41
C HIS A 152 1.75 9.42 -5.65
N MET A 153 1.62 8.11 -5.87
CA MET A 153 2.73 7.23 -6.27
C MET A 153 3.08 7.40 -7.76
N GLY A 154 4.30 7.01 -8.13
CA GLY A 154 4.75 6.90 -9.53
C GLY A 154 5.48 8.12 -10.08
N HIS A 155 5.63 9.20 -9.32
CA HIS A 155 6.42 10.37 -9.72
C HIS A 155 6.96 11.12 -8.49
N ASP A 156 8.01 11.92 -8.69
CA ASP A 156 8.53 12.85 -7.69
C ASP A 156 7.92 14.26 -7.83
N GLU A 157 8.26 15.18 -6.92
CA GLU A 157 7.76 16.55 -6.99
C GLU A 157 8.16 17.29 -8.28
N LYS A 158 9.35 16.99 -8.83
CA LYS A 158 9.86 17.65 -10.05
C LYS A 158 9.01 17.29 -11.26
N SER A 159 8.49 16.07 -11.28
CA SER A 159 7.63 15.55 -12.33
C SER A 159 6.14 15.74 -12.02
N CYS A 160 5.79 16.52 -10.98
CA CYS A 160 4.41 16.69 -10.54
C CYS A 160 3.68 17.78 -11.34
N ILE A 161 2.74 17.36 -12.18
CA ILE A 161 1.88 18.26 -12.97
C ILE A 161 1.04 19.18 -12.09
N GLN A 162 0.56 18.70 -10.94
CA GLN A 162 -0.23 19.52 -10.02
C GLN A 162 0.62 20.68 -9.46
N LYS A 163 1.82 20.38 -8.97
CA LYS A 163 2.76 21.39 -8.47
C LYS A 163 3.09 22.43 -9.54
N TYR A 164 3.42 21.98 -10.75
CA TYR A 164 3.68 22.87 -11.89
C TYR A 164 2.52 23.83 -12.19
N ASN A 165 1.29 23.32 -12.16
CA ASN A 165 0.10 24.12 -12.41
C ASN A 165 -0.20 25.12 -11.28
N ASP A 166 0.04 24.72 -10.02
CA ASP A 166 -0.19 25.58 -8.85
C ASP A 166 0.84 26.72 -8.78
N GLU A 167 2.12 26.42 -9.08
CA GLU A 167 3.19 27.42 -9.19
C GLU A 167 2.91 28.44 -10.29
N LYS A 168 2.44 27.99 -11.47
CA LYS A 168 2.00 28.89 -12.55
C LYS A 168 0.82 29.79 -12.17
N ARG A 169 -0.04 29.34 -11.27
CA ARG A 169 -1.20 30.10 -10.79
C ARG A 169 -0.87 31.01 -9.59
N GLY A 170 0.38 30.98 -9.10
CA GLY A 170 0.77 31.73 -7.91
C GLY A 170 0.17 31.18 -6.61
N LEU A 171 -0.34 29.95 -6.62
CA LEU A 171 -0.86 29.27 -5.43
C LEU A 171 0.31 28.58 -4.72
N HIS A 172 1.07 29.32 -3.94
CA HIS A 172 1.96 28.70 -2.96
C HIS A 172 1.13 28.22 -1.77
N LEU A 173 1.06 26.89 -1.57
CA LEU A 173 0.65 26.33 -0.30
C LEU A 173 1.77 26.62 0.71
N SER A 174 1.52 27.57 1.61
CA SER A 174 2.33 27.80 2.80
C SER A 174 2.32 26.52 3.64
N ASN A 175 3.51 25.93 3.83
CA ASN A 175 3.74 24.82 4.76
C ASN A 175 3.35 25.18 6.20
#